data_AF-A0A0A9AWB4-F1
#
_entry.id   AF-A0A0A9AWB4-F1
#
_cell.length_a   1.000
_cell.length_b   1.000
_cell.length_c   1.000
_cell.angle_alpha   90.00
_cell.angle_beta   90.00
_cell.angle_gamma   90.00
#
_symmetry.space_group_name_H-M   'P 1'
#
loop_
_entity.id
_entity.type
_entity.pdbx_description
1 polymer ?
#
loop_
_entity_poly.entity_id
_entity_poly.type
_entity_poly.pdbx_seq_one_letter_code
_entity_poly.pdbx_strand_id
1 'polypeptide(L)' 'MDESVLWTESRDVGDGFRCIRMVNNIYLNFDALHGDKDHGGVRDGTTLVLWEWCEGDNQRWKIVPW' A
#
# COMPACT_ATOMS: atom_id res chain seq x y z
N MET A 1 11.41 -8.23 19.55
CA MET A 1 11.49 -7.34 18.37
C MET A 1 10.23 -6.48 18.39
N ASP A 2 10.31 -5.21 18.02
CA ASP A 2 9.12 -4.38 17.92
C ASP A 2 8.40 -4.69 16.59
N GLU A 3 7.22 -5.28 16.67
CA GLU A 3 6.44 -5.67 15.48
C GLU A 3 5.81 -4.46 14.78
N SER A 4 5.72 -3.30 15.44
CA SER A 4 5.13 -2.09 14.87
C SER A 4 5.94 -1.50 13.71
N VAL A 5 7.22 -1.90 13.59
CA VAL A 5 8.11 -1.49 12.50
C VAL A 5 8.31 -2.59 11.45
N LEU A 6 7.63 -3.73 11.60
CA LEU A 6 7.73 -4.85 10.67
C LEU A 6 6.63 -4.85 9.63
N TRP A 7 7.01 -5.09 8.38
CA TRP A 7 6.12 -5.08 7.22
C TRP A 7 6.27 -6.35 6.39
N THR A 8 5.19 -6.71 5.71
CA THR A 8 5.10 -7.84 4.79
C THR A 8 4.69 -7.36 3.42
N GLU A 9 5.11 -8.12 2.42
CA GLU A 9 4.67 -7.99 1.05
C GLU A 9 3.62 -9.08 0.75
N SER A 10 2.58 -8.75 -0.01
CA SER A 10 1.65 -9.77 -0.54
C SER A 10 2.28 -10.56 -1.68
N ARG A 11 1.51 -11.52 -2.23
CA ARG A 11 1.80 -12.03 -3.57
C ARG A 11 1.63 -10.90 -4.59
N ASP A 12 2.16 -11.13 -5.78
CA ASP A 12 1.93 -10.27 -6.94
C ASP A 12 0.42 -10.14 -7.22
N VAL A 13 -0.06 -8.91 -7.35
CA VAL A 13 -1.46 -8.57 -7.67
C VAL A 13 -1.62 -8.06 -9.11
N GLY A 14 -0.59 -8.24 -9.94
CA GLY A 14 -0.54 -7.83 -11.34
C GLY A 14 0.69 -6.96 -11.63
N ASP A 15 1.33 -7.16 -12.77
CA ASP A 15 2.41 -6.30 -13.33
C ASP A 15 3.60 -6.00 -12.40
N GLY A 16 3.86 -6.88 -11.43
CA GLY A 16 4.93 -6.68 -10.46
C GLY A 16 4.49 -5.90 -9.21
N PHE A 17 3.22 -5.50 -9.10
CA PHE A 17 2.71 -4.80 -7.93
C PHE A 17 2.35 -5.76 -6.80
N ARG A 18 2.52 -5.29 -5.55
CA ARG A 18 2.13 -5.99 -4.33
C ARG A 18 1.49 -5.03 -3.34
N CYS A 19 0.81 -5.57 -2.34
CA CYS A 19 0.34 -4.83 -1.18
C CYS A 19 1.43 -4.87 -0.09
N ILE A 20 1.60 -3.77 0.63
CA ILE A 20 2.49 -3.67 1.80
C ILE A 20 1.61 -3.60 3.05
N ARG A 21 1.87 -4.44 4.06
CA ARG A 21 1.00 -4.60 5.25
C ARG A 21 1.84 -4.78 6.51
N MET A 22 1.36 -4.32 7.65
CA MET A 22 2.04 -4.58 8.93
C MET A 22 2.02 -6.08 9.25
N VAL A 23 3.11 -6.61 9.85
CA VAL A 23 3.18 -8.02 10.26
C VAL A 23 2.10 -8.36 11.30
N ASN A 24 1.83 -7.43 12.23
CA ASN A 24 0.88 -7.64 13.32
C ASN A 24 -0.59 -7.39 12.93
N ASN A 25 -0.86 -6.78 11.77
CA ASN A 25 -2.21 -6.56 11.25
C ASN A 25 -2.23 -6.52 9.72
N ILE A 26 -2.51 -7.66 9.12
CA ILE A 26 -2.55 -7.82 7.66
C ILE A 26 -3.88 -7.41 7.02
N TYR A 27 -4.86 -6.94 7.79
CA TYR A 27 -6.13 -6.45 7.25
C TYR A 27 -6.04 -5.00 6.76
N LEU A 28 -5.00 -4.27 7.17
CA LEU A 28 -4.72 -2.92 6.74
C LEU A 28 -3.57 -2.90 5.74
N ASN A 29 -3.79 -2.24 4.60
CA ASN A 29 -2.80 -2.04 3.56
C ASN A 29 -2.21 -0.64 3.63
N PHE A 30 -0.96 -0.53 3.19
CA PHE A 30 -0.32 0.74 2.92
C PHE A 30 -1.04 1.41 1.74
N ASP A 31 -1.64 2.57 1.99
CA ASP A 31 -2.62 3.20 1.11
C ASP A 31 -2.19 4.64 0.82
N ALA A 32 -2.19 5.04 -0.45
CA ALA A 32 -2.10 6.43 -0.82
C ALA A 32 -3.50 7.06 -0.74
N LEU A 33 -3.75 7.85 0.31
CA LEU A 33 -5.08 8.38 0.62
C LEU A 33 -5.60 9.25 -0.53
N HIS A 34 -6.75 8.88 -1.10
CA HIS A 34 -7.33 9.51 -2.30
C HIS A 34 -6.34 9.56 -3.48
N GLY A 35 -5.41 8.60 -3.54
CA GLY A 35 -4.46 8.43 -4.64
C GLY A 35 -5.03 7.63 -5.81
N ASP A 36 -6.29 7.24 -5.74
CA ASP A 36 -7.00 6.56 -6.83
C ASP A 36 -7.42 7.56 -7.93
N LYS A 37 -7.82 7.02 -9.07
CA LYS A 37 -8.15 7.81 -10.27
C LYS A 37 -9.37 8.70 -10.07
N ASP A 38 -10.32 8.33 -9.22
CA ASP A 38 -11.55 9.09 -9.00
C ASP A 38 -11.28 10.39 -8.21
N HIS A 39 -10.16 10.44 -7.48
CA HIS A 39 -9.71 11.61 -6.73
C HIS A 39 -8.54 12.38 -7.39
N GLY A 40 -8.17 12.01 -8.62
CA GLY A 40 -7.13 12.66 -9.41
C GLY A 40 -5.74 12.03 -9.30
N GLY A 41 -5.64 10.85 -8.70
CA GLY A 41 -4.40 10.07 -8.62
C GLY A 41 -3.43 10.52 -7.55
N VAL A 42 -2.35 9.76 -7.40
CA VAL A 42 -1.21 10.10 -6.54
C VAL A 42 -0.53 11.38 -7.03
N ARG A 43 -0.23 12.29 -6.10
CA ARG A 43 0.44 13.57 -6.35
C ARG A 43 1.36 13.92 -5.20
N ASP A 44 2.24 14.90 -5.41
CA ASP A 44 3.09 15.42 -4.34
C ASP A 44 2.24 15.90 -3.16
N GLY A 45 2.58 15.42 -1.96
CA GLY A 45 1.81 15.69 -0.75
C GLY A 45 0.65 14.71 -0.48
N THR A 46 0.43 13.68 -1.31
CA THR A 46 -0.51 12.59 -0.99
C THR A 46 -0.08 11.89 0.31
N THR A 47 -0.96 11.89 1.31
CA THR A 47 -0.72 11.23 2.59
C THR A 47 -0.75 9.71 2.43
N LEU A 48 0.22 9.02 3.03
CA LEU A 48 0.20 7.57 3.15
C LEU A 48 -0.44 7.16 4.48
N VAL A 49 -1.41 6.24 4.41
CA VAL A 49 -2.19 5.78 5.56
C VAL A 49 -2.28 4.25 5.59
N LEU A 50 -2.91 3.74 6.63
CA LEU A 50 -3.34 2.34 6.72
C LEU A 50 -4.84 2.27 6.50
N TRP A 51 -5.28 1.46 5.54
CA TRP A 51 -6.70 1.34 5.20
C TRP A 51 -7.12 -0.09 4.92
N GLU A 52 -8.41 -0.39 5.12
CA GLU A 52 -8.97 -1.70 4.78
C GLU A 52 -8.79 -2.00 3.28
N TRP A 53 -8.56 -3.27 2.95
CA TRP A 53 -8.41 -3.70 1.57
C TRP A 53 -9.66 -3.38 0.75
N CYS A 54 -9.51 -2.52 -0.26
CA CYS A 54 -10.59 -2.13 -1.18
C CYS A 54 -10.29 -2.46 -2.65
N GLU A 55 -9.23 -3.26 -2.89
CA GLU A 55 -8.75 -3.62 -4.24
C GLU A 55 -8.32 -2.44 -5.11
N GLY A 56 -8.22 -1.23 -4.53
CA GLY A 56 -7.88 0.00 -5.23
C GLY A 56 -6.44 0.03 -5.73
N ASP A 57 -6.24 0.72 -6.86
CA ASP A 57 -4.91 0.95 -7.44
C ASP A 57 -3.96 1.67 -6.46
N ASN A 58 -4.51 2.50 -5.57
CA ASN A 58 -3.80 3.25 -4.54
C ASN A 58 -3.26 2.39 -3.38
N GLN A 59 -3.56 1.09 -3.36
CA GLN A 59 -3.04 0.11 -2.39
C GLN A 59 -1.98 -0.83 -3.00
N ARG A 60 -1.60 -0.60 -4.27
CA ARG A 60 -0.68 -1.43 -5.05
C ARG A 60 0.65 -0.72 -5.23
N TRP A 61 1.72 -1.36 -4.78
CA TRP A 61 3.06 -0.78 -4.74
C TRP A 61 4.06 -1.63 -5.53
N LYS A 62 5.01 -0.96 -6.19
CA LYS A 62 6.14 -1.59 -6.86
C LYS A 62 7.43 -1.12 -6.20
N ILE A 63 8.23 -2.06 -5.72
CA ILE A 63 9.54 -1.79 -5.12
C ILE A 63 10.58 -2.00 -6.21
N VAL A 64 11.27 -0.94 -6.61
CA VAL A 64 12.30 -0.96 -7.65
C VAL A 64 13.69 -0.74 -7.05
N PRO A 65 14.76 -1.31 -7.62
CA PRO A 65 16.13 -1.00 -7.20
C PRO A 65 16.43 0.50 -7.36
N TRP A 66 17.31 1.01 -6.49
CA TRP A 66 17.84 2.38 -6.59
C TRP A 66 19.04 2.45 -7.53
#